data_AF-A0A7W2PYP3-F1
#
_entry.id   AF-A0A7W2PYP3-F1
#
_cell.length_a   1.000
_cell.length_b   1.000
_cell.length_c   1.000
_cell.angle_alpha   90.00
_cell.angle_beta   90.00
_cell.angle_gamma   90.00
#
_symmetry.space_group_name_H-M   'P 1'
#
loop_
_entity.id
_entity.type
_entity.pdbx_description
1 polymer ?
#
loop_
_entity_poly.entity_id
_entity_poly.type
_entity_poly.pdbx_seq_one_letter_code
_entity_poly.pdbx_strand_id
1 'polypeptide(L)' 'MAFEYGSREADKFVVRLPDGLRDQVAHAADADDRSMNSLIVKAIREYLDRTARANVLLNVLTQAAEIRDGQP' A
#
# COMPACT_ATOMS: atom_id res chain seq x y z
N MET A 1 -6.87 -20.12 15.71
CA MET A 1 -5.76 -20.83 15.02
C MET A 1 -4.60 -19.87 14.95
N ALA A 2 -3.46 -20.21 15.56
CA ALA A 2 -2.26 -19.41 15.42
C ALA A 2 -1.74 -19.63 14.00
N PHE A 3 -1.73 -18.57 13.19
CA PHE A 3 -1.15 -18.62 11.85
C PHE A 3 0.37 -18.60 12.01
N GLU A 4 0.98 -19.77 12.27
CA GLU A 4 2.41 -19.96 12.05
C GLU A 4 2.66 -20.01 10.52
N TYR A 5 2.49 -18.87 9.85
CA TYR A 5 3.16 -18.67 8.57
C TYR A 5 4.57 -18.21 8.90
N GLY A 6 5.51 -19.14 8.96
CA GLY A 6 6.90 -18.81 9.16
C GLY A 6 7.38 -17.90 8.02
N SER A 7 8.33 -16.99 8.28
CA SER A 7 8.94 -16.15 7.23
C SER A 7 9.48 -16.95 6.03
N ARG A 8 9.67 -18.27 6.19
CA ARG A 8 10.11 -19.20 5.15
C ARG A 8 9.01 -19.54 4.14
N GLU A 9 7.76 -19.58 4.58
CA GLU A 9 6.58 -19.96 3.78
C GLU A 9 5.85 -18.76 3.17
N ALA A 10 6.21 -17.54 3.58
CA ALA A 10 5.68 -16.32 3.00
C ALA A 10 6.11 -16.16 1.53
N ASP A 11 5.21 -15.62 0.71
CA ASP A 11 5.51 -15.21 -0.67
C ASP A 11 6.65 -14.18 -0.70
N LYS A 12 7.57 -14.37 -1.65
CA LYS A 12 8.79 -13.55 -1.76
C LYS A 12 8.79 -12.84 -3.10
N PHE A 13 9.04 -11.54 -3.05
CA PHE A 13 9.18 -10.71 -4.24
C PHE A 13 10.60 -10.14 -4.30
N VAL A 14 11.31 -10.41 -5.39
CA VAL A 14 12.66 -9.86 -5.61
C VAL A 14 12.52 -8.54 -6.38
N VAL A 15 12.74 -7.42 -5.69
CA VAL A 15 12.70 -6.07 -6.29
C VAL A 15 14.09 -5.64 -6.70
N ARG A 16 14.22 -5.06 -7.91
CA ARG A 16 15.42 -4.29 -8.29
C ARG A 16 15.23 -2.85 -7.86
N LEU A 17 16.03 -2.39 -6.92
CA LEU A 17 16.00 -1.02 -6.42
C LEU A 17 17.06 -0.20 -7.18
N PRO A 18 16.73 1.04 -7.62
CA PRO A 18 17.73 1.97 -8.13
C PRO A 18 18.70 2.39 -7.02
N ASP A 19 19.84 2.95 -7.42
CA ASP A 19 20.89 3.38 -6.49
C ASP A 19 20.36 4.33 -5.41
N GLY A 20 20.78 4.09 -4.17
CA GLY A 20 20.41 4.88 -3.00
C GLY A 20 18.99 4.65 -2.46
N LEU A 21 18.07 4.00 -3.21
CA LEU A 21 16.70 3.78 -2.70
C LEU A 21 16.69 2.78 -1.53
N ARG A 22 17.57 1.77 -1.56
CA ARG A 22 17.69 0.80 -0.46
C ARG A 22 18.09 1.48 0.85
N ASP A 23 19.02 2.42 0.80
CA ASP A 23 19.51 3.14 1.98
C ASP A 23 18.44 4.06 2.55
N GLN A 24 17.65 4.71 1.67
CA GLN A 24 16.49 5.49 2.09
C GLN A 24 15.46 4.62 2.82
N VAL A 25 15.19 3.41 2.31
CA VAL A 25 14.28 2.44 2.95
C VAL A 25 14.84 1.97 4.29
N ALA A 26 16.14 1.71 4.39
CA ALA A 26 16.79 1.33 5.65
C ALA A 26 16.66 2.44 6.70
N HIS A 27 17.01 3.68 6.35
CA HIS A 27 16.92 4.82 7.26
C HIS A 27 15.48 5.07 7.74
N ALA A 28 14.50 4.97 6.85
CA ALA A 28 13.09 5.11 7.21
C ALA A 28 12.59 3.96 8.12
N ALA A 29 13.12 2.75 7.94
CA ALA A 29 12.77 1.60 8.76
C ALA A 29 13.35 1.73 10.17
N ASP A 30 14.61 2.17 10.28
CA ASP A 30 15.27 2.44 11.56
C ASP A 30 14.55 3.55 12.34
N ALA A 31 14.10 4.61 11.64
CA ALA A 31 13.34 5.70 12.27
C ALA A 31 11.96 5.28 12.80
N ASP A 32 11.33 4.25 12.22
CA ASP A 32 10.02 3.69 12.63
C ASP A 32 10.18 2.45 13.53
N ASP A 33 11.40 2.16 14.01
CA ASP A 33 11.79 0.99 14.82
C ASP A 33 11.25 -0.34 14.27
N ARG A 34 11.45 -0.52 12.95
CA ARG A 34 10.86 -1.63 12.19
C ARG A 34 11.88 -2.24 11.23
N SER A 35 11.67 -3.51 10.89
CA SER A 35 12.44 -4.13 9.80
C SER A 35 12.09 -3.48 8.46
N MET A 36 13.06 -3.43 7.54
CA MET A 36 12.81 -3.02 6.15
C MET A 36 11.64 -3.79 5.51
N ASN A 37 11.50 -5.09 5.80
CA ASN A 37 10.37 -5.88 5.31
C ASN A 37 9.03 -5.34 5.83
N SER A 38 8.93 -5.06 7.13
CA SER A 38 7.73 -4.51 7.75
C SER A 38 7.37 -3.14 7.16
N LEU A 39 8.37 -2.30 6.88
CA LEU A 39 8.17 -1.01 6.21
C LEU A 39 7.65 -1.19 4.79
N ILE A 40 8.26 -2.07 3.99
CA ILE A 40 7.83 -2.35 2.61
C ILE A 40 6.39 -2.89 2.58
N VAL A 41 6.05 -3.83 3.46
CA VAL A 41 4.69 -4.37 3.58
C VAL A 41 3.69 -3.27 3.95
N LYS A 42 4.05 -2.37 4.88
CA LYS A 42 3.21 -1.21 5.25
C LYS A 42 3.00 -0.29 4.05
N ALA A 43 4.07 0.08 3.34
CA ALA A 43 4.01 0.95 2.17
C ALA A 43 3.12 0.37 1.05
N ILE A 44 3.22 -0.94 0.78
CA ILE A 44 2.36 -1.62 -0.21
C ILE A 44 0.89 -1.54 0.21
N ARG A 45 0.58 -1.82 1.49
CA ARG A 45 -0.80 -1.72 2.00
C ARG A 45 -1.35 -0.30 1.85
N GLU A 46 -0.59 0.70 2.27
CA GLU A 46 -0.99 2.11 2.17
C GLU A 46 -1.22 2.55 0.71
N TYR A 47 -0.40 2.07 -0.22
CA TYR A 47 -0.55 2.34 -1.65
C TYR A 47 -1.85 1.74 -2.21
N LEU A 48 -2.13 0.48 -1.91
CA LEU A 48 -3.35 -0.21 -2.35
C LEU A 48 -4.60 0.43 -1.74
N ASP A 49 -4.56 0.72 -0.45
CA ASP A 49 -5.63 1.39 0.29
C ASP A 49 -5.94 2.78 -0.26
N ARG A 50 -4.89 3.58 -0.52
CA ARG A 50 -5.05 4.93 -1.10
C ARG A 50 -5.73 4.87 -2.45
N THR A 51 -5.33 3.92 -3.29
CA THR A 51 -5.92 3.69 -4.61
C THR A 51 -7.39 3.31 -4.49
N ALA A 52 -7.73 2.40 -3.58
CA ALA A 52 -9.12 2.00 -3.34
C ALA A 52 -9.98 3.17 -2.85
N ARG A 53 -9.49 3.96 -1.89
CA ARG A 53 -10.21 5.15 -1.37
C ARG A 53 -10.43 6.20 -2.46
N ALA A 54 -9.42 6.46 -3.30
CA ALA A 54 -9.53 7.40 -4.41
C ALA A 54 -10.62 6.97 -5.40
N ASN A 55 -10.69 5.69 -5.75
CA ASN A 55 -11.71 5.16 -6.65
C ASN A 55 -13.12 5.28 -6.07
N VAL A 56 -13.30 5.03 -4.76
CA VAL A 56 -14.59 5.22 -4.10
C VAL A 56 -15.03 6.68 -4.16
N LEU A 57 -14.11 7.63 -3.87
CA LEU A 57 -14.42 9.05 -3.93
C LEU A 57 -14.83 9.48 -5.35
N LEU A 58 -14.11 9.02 -6.38
CA LEU A 58 -14.47 9.29 -7.77
C LEU A 58 -15.87 8.76 -8.11
N ASN A 59 -16.20 7.54 -7.70
CA ASN A 59 -17.53 6.96 -7.95
C ASN A 59 -18.65 7.74 -7.26
N VAL A 60 -18.42 8.22 -6.04
CA VAL A 60 -19.40 9.06 -5.32
C VAL A 60 -19.59 10.40 -6.02
N LEU A 61 -18.50 11.03 -6.47
CA LEU A 61 -18.57 12.29 -7.20
C LEU A 61 -19.30 12.15 -8.55
N THR A 62 -19.05 11.06 -9.28
CA THR A 62 -19.76 10.76 -10.53
C THR A 62 -21.26 10.56 -10.30
N GLN A 63 -21.65 9.73 -9.32
CA GLN A 63 -23.08 9.56 -8.97
C GLN A 63 -23.73 10.89 -8.56
N ALA A 64 -23.04 11.71 -7.76
CA ALA A 64 -23.55 13.02 -7.37
C ALA A 64 -23.73 13.97 -8.57
N ALA A 65 -22.84 13.89 -9.56
CA ALA A 65 -22.97 14.65 -10.81
C ALA A 65 -24.15 14.15 -11.67
N GLU A 66 -24.34 12.84 -11.78
CA GLU A 66 -25.47 12.23 -12.51
C GLU A 66 -26.82 12.61 -11.90
N ILE A 67 -26.92 12.55 -10.56
CA ILE A 67 -28.11 12.99 -9.82
C ILE A 67 -28.39 14.48 -10.04
N ARG A 68 -27.34 15.32 -10.01
CA ARG A 68 -27.47 16.77 -10.22
C ARG A 68 -27.92 17.10 -11.64
N ASP A 69 -27.38 16.39 -12.62
CA ASP A 69 -27.61 16.67 -14.04
C ASP A 69 -28.91 15.99 -14.55
N GLY A 70 -29.68 15.35 -13.66
CA GLY A 70 -31.05 14.90 -13.92
C GLY A 70 -31.14 13.75 -14.93
N GLN A 71 -30.13 12.87 -14.98
CA GLN A 71 -30.23 11.60 -15.70
C GLN A 71 -30.50 10.48 -14.68
N PRO A 72 -31.58 9.69 -14.86
CA PRO A 72 -31.91 8.58 -13.98
C PRO A 72 -30.92 7.42 -14.09
#